data_AF-A0A1J8R584-F1
#
_entry.id   AF-A0A1J8R584-F1
#
_cell.length_a   1.000
_cell.length_b   1.000
_cell.length_c   1.000
_cell.angle_alpha   90.00
_cell.angle_beta   90.00
_cell.angle_gamma   90.00
#
_symmetry.space_group_name_H-M   'P 1'
#
loop_
_entity.id
_entity.type
_entity.pdbx_description
1 polymer ?
#
loop_
_entity_poly.entity_id
_entity_poly.type
_entity_poly.pdbx_seq_one_letter_code
_entity_poly.pdbx_strand_id
1 'polypeptide(L)'
;MSMSPLPENLVLSSGPTDMKEVVDTKSDDPSDQDGNQGIISSIDKNEPLVTRRELWSYYLYYNGDNGVGPLGYTQTLFQGLATAAGYDPVAGPGSSCLGNTASGQCVVPWGSGTKSVSSVVLVSNGVSFAIMTAIFTTIGSAADYGTFGRWLLFAVTVVCWAAQYACMALTSPSRWVLAMILYIIGFVSYGATLVFFAAAFPRLARNTPHTRNLREKYENGEISPDVYEQEESLEKNRISNISNVHGNVGFVITYALNLALLLPMMSNPKVDNYVLVL
;
A
#
# COMPACT_ATOMS: atom_id res chain seq x y z
N MET A 1 27.56 -27.30 33.59
CA MET A 1 27.39 -27.36 35.05
C MET A 1 27.62 -25.95 35.58
N SER A 2 26.58 -25.26 36.07
CA SER A 2 26.34 -25.06 37.53
C SER A 2 27.07 -23.78 38.03
N MET A 3 26.56 -22.77 38.75
CA MET A 3 25.32 -22.39 39.44
C MET A 3 25.40 -20.85 39.69
N SER A 4 24.27 -20.15 39.89
CA SER A 4 24.13 -18.78 40.45
C SER A 4 24.61 -18.69 41.94
N PRO A 5 24.58 -17.57 42.73
CA PRO A 5 24.02 -16.20 42.57
C PRO A 5 24.91 -15.01 43.12
N LEU A 6 24.30 -13.80 43.24
CA LEU A 6 24.78 -12.44 43.64
C LEU A 6 25.60 -12.30 44.95
N PRO A 7 26.19 -11.10 45.19
CA PRO A 7 25.85 -10.40 46.43
C PRO A 7 25.45 -8.93 46.29
N GLU A 8 24.65 -8.55 47.28
CA GLU A 8 24.03 -7.29 47.66
C GLU A 8 25.00 -6.19 48.13
N ASN A 9 24.54 -4.94 48.00
CA ASN A 9 24.77 -3.76 48.84
C ASN A 9 26.13 -3.03 48.82
N LEU A 10 26.12 -1.84 48.23
CA LEU A 10 26.80 -0.66 48.76
C LEU A 10 25.80 0.49 48.84
N VAL A 11 25.36 0.77 50.07
CA VAL A 11 24.59 1.96 50.44
C VAL A 11 25.56 3.13 50.58
N LEU A 12 25.29 4.24 49.89
CA LEU A 12 25.74 5.56 50.33
C LEU A 12 24.58 6.57 50.24
N SER A 13 24.30 7.15 51.40
CA SER A 13 23.29 8.16 51.71
C SER A 13 23.57 9.52 51.02
N SER A 14 22.53 10.23 50.58
CA SER A 14 22.29 11.65 50.96
C SER A 14 21.10 12.31 50.21
N GLY A 15 20.14 12.84 50.98
CA GLY A 15 19.43 14.12 50.75
C GLY A 15 18.31 14.20 49.69
N PRO A 16 17.13 14.79 50.01
CA PRO A 16 16.08 15.08 49.03
C PRO A 16 16.29 16.46 48.41
N THR A 17 16.28 16.59 47.07
CA THR A 17 16.20 17.90 46.42
C THR A 17 15.50 17.80 45.05
N ASP A 18 14.24 18.25 45.05
CA ASP A 18 13.62 19.16 44.09
C ASP A 18 13.34 18.68 42.64
N MET A 19 12.16 18.06 42.43
CA MET A 19 11.45 18.13 41.15
C MET A 19 10.37 19.20 41.28
N LYS A 20 10.58 20.34 40.60
CA LYS A 20 9.58 21.41 40.49
C LYS A 20 8.42 20.97 39.61
N GLU A 21 7.28 20.79 40.26
CA GLU A 21 5.95 20.76 39.69
C GLU A 21 5.59 22.19 39.24
N VAL A 22 5.46 22.42 37.93
CA VAL A 22 4.91 23.69 37.42
C VAL A 22 3.40 23.51 37.32
N VAL A 23 2.72 23.94 38.38
CA VAL A 23 1.27 24.14 38.45
C VAL A 23 0.92 25.35 37.59
N ASP A 24 0.23 25.13 36.47
CA ASP A 24 -0.37 26.22 35.71
C ASP A 24 -1.63 26.69 36.45
N THR A 25 -1.52 27.82 37.15
CA THR A 25 -2.64 28.44 37.86
C THR A 25 -3.47 29.23 36.86
N LYS A 26 -4.56 28.64 36.35
CA LYS A 26 -5.55 29.37 35.56
C LYS A 26 -6.36 30.25 36.51
N SER A 27 -6.21 31.57 36.37
CA SER A 27 -6.96 32.57 37.14
C SER A 27 -8.45 32.50 36.78
N ASP A 28 -9.30 32.42 37.80
CA ASP A 28 -10.75 32.48 37.67
C ASP A 28 -11.19 33.89 37.20
N ASP A 29 -11.60 34.00 35.94
CA ASP A 29 -12.37 35.14 35.43
C ASP A 29 -13.80 34.64 35.08
N PRO A 30 -14.90 35.21 35.62
CA PRO A 30 -16.21 34.55 35.61
C PRO A 30 -16.98 34.64 34.27
N SER A 31 -16.33 34.80 33.12
CA SER A 31 -17.02 35.09 31.84
C SER A 31 -16.89 34.05 30.72
N ASP A 32 -16.14 32.96 30.89
CA ASP A 32 -15.98 31.94 29.84
C ASP A 32 -16.87 30.70 30.07
N GLN A 33 -18.16 30.82 29.75
CA GLN A 33 -19.09 29.68 29.69
C GLN A 33 -19.26 29.04 28.29
N ASP A 34 -18.35 29.30 27.33
CA ASP A 34 -18.50 28.76 25.96
C ASP A 34 -17.24 28.07 25.39
N GLY A 35 -16.33 27.63 26.26
CA GLY A 35 -14.97 27.22 25.88
C GLY A 35 -14.70 25.74 25.60
N ASN A 36 -15.69 24.84 25.65
CA ASN A 36 -15.44 23.39 25.50
C ASN A 36 -16.04 22.75 24.25
N GLN A 37 -16.29 23.53 23.19
CA GLN A 37 -16.46 22.96 21.86
C GLN A 37 -15.08 22.57 21.32
N GLY A 38 -14.75 21.29 21.46
CA GLY A 38 -13.66 20.68 20.72
C GLY A 38 -13.77 21.12 19.25
N ILE A 39 -12.67 21.63 18.69
CA ILE A 39 -12.62 22.17 17.34
C ILE A 39 -12.86 21.04 16.34
N ILE A 40 -14.12 20.67 16.13
CA ILE A 40 -14.53 19.88 14.98
C ILE A 40 -14.51 20.86 13.82
N SER A 41 -13.55 20.68 12.90
CA SER A 41 -13.44 21.48 11.68
C SER A 41 -14.83 21.70 11.07
N SER A 42 -15.16 22.93 10.68
CA SER A 42 -16.42 23.29 10.03
C SER A 42 -16.56 22.58 8.68
N ILE A 43 -16.96 21.31 8.73
CA ILE A 43 -17.16 20.45 7.56
C ILE A 43 -18.46 20.88 6.89
N ASP A 44 -18.40 21.09 5.57
CA ASP A 44 -19.55 21.49 4.77
C ASP A 44 -20.72 20.51 4.98
N LYS A 45 -21.84 21.04 5.49
CA LYS A 45 -23.05 20.28 5.76
C LYS A 45 -23.63 19.67 4.48
N ASN A 46 -23.27 20.19 3.31
CA ASN A 46 -23.80 19.78 2.01
C ASN A 46 -23.03 18.64 1.31
N GLU A 47 -22.04 18.00 1.95
CA GLU A 47 -21.41 16.84 1.31
C GLU A 47 -22.42 15.70 1.07
N PRO A 48 -22.32 14.98 -0.07
CA PRO A 48 -23.28 13.94 -0.42
C PRO A 48 -23.21 12.76 0.56
N LEU A 49 -24.37 12.18 0.85
CA LEU A 49 -24.48 10.96 1.65
C LEU A 49 -23.92 9.76 0.88
N VAL A 50 -23.14 8.94 1.58
CA VAL A 50 -22.60 7.69 1.03
C VAL A 50 -23.73 6.68 0.89
N THR A 51 -23.90 6.21 -0.34
CA THR A 51 -24.83 5.14 -0.68
C THR A 51 -24.24 3.77 -0.36
N ARG A 52 -25.11 2.76 -0.19
CA ARG A 52 -24.66 1.37 -0.04
C ARG A 52 -23.80 0.91 -1.22
N ARG A 53 -24.07 1.40 -2.44
CA ARG A 53 -23.31 1.04 -3.64
C ARG A 53 -21.90 1.61 -3.60
N GLU A 54 -21.74 2.86 -3.17
CA GLU A 54 -20.41 3.47 -3.01
C GLU A 54 -19.60 2.76 -1.92
N LEU A 55 -20.25 2.40 -0.80
CA LEU A 55 -19.61 1.66 0.27
C LEU A 55 -19.13 0.27 -0.18
N TRP A 56 -19.96 -0.47 -0.90
CA TRP A 56 -19.57 -1.76 -1.48
C TRP A 56 -18.50 -1.62 -2.57
N SER A 57 -18.55 -0.54 -3.36
CA SER A 57 -17.51 -0.25 -4.36
C SER A 57 -16.17 -0.01 -3.67
N TYR A 58 -16.15 0.69 -2.53
CA TYR A 58 -14.95 0.88 -1.73
C TYR A 58 -14.39 -0.45 -1.21
N TYR A 59 -15.24 -1.33 -0.68
CA TYR A 59 -14.80 -2.67 -0.22
C TYR A 59 -14.26 -3.55 -1.35
N LEU A 60 -14.92 -3.53 -2.51
CA LEU A 60 -14.52 -4.33 -3.65
C LEU A 60 -13.33 -3.75 -4.40
N TYR A 61 -13.07 -2.43 -4.30
CA TYR A 61 -11.91 -1.80 -4.93
C TYR A 61 -10.60 -2.47 -4.49
N TYR A 62 -10.49 -2.84 -3.21
CA TYR A 62 -9.32 -3.55 -2.66
C TYR A 62 -9.07 -4.94 -3.31
N ASN A 63 -10.08 -5.51 -3.96
CA ASN A 63 -9.93 -6.76 -4.72
C ASN A 63 -9.43 -6.48 -6.15
N GLY A 64 -9.79 -5.32 -6.71
CA GLY A 64 -9.50 -4.93 -8.09
C GLY A 64 -8.32 -3.97 -8.26
N ASP A 65 -7.58 -3.67 -7.18
CA ASP A 65 -6.38 -2.85 -7.23
C ASP A 65 -5.15 -3.60 -7.80
N ASN A 66 -5.31 -4.90 -8.11
CA ASN A 66 -4.36 -5.76 -8.79
C ASN A 66 -3.01 -5.93 -8.07
N GLY A 67 -3.01 -5.82 -6.74
CA GLY A 67 -1.80 -5.97 -5.92
C GLY A 67 -1.19 -7.36 -5.85
N VAL A 68 -2.01 -8.41 -5.99
CA VAL A 68 -1.60 -9.80 -5.76
C VAL A 68 -1.25 -10.54 -7.05
N GLY A 69 -2.19 -10.68 -7.96
CA GLY A 69 -1.97 -11.39 -9.22
C GLY A 69 -1.10 -10.57 -10.16
N PRO A 70 -1.64 -9.51 -10.80
CA PRO A 70 -0.93 -8.86 -11.90
C PRO A 70 0.39 -8.20 -11.49
N LEU A 71 0.49 -7.56 -10.31
CA LEU A 71 1.75 -6.97 -9.85
C LEU A 71 2.83 -8.04 -9.60
N GLY A 72 2.47 -9.11 -8.88
CA GLY A 72 3.38 -10.21 -8.56
C GLY A 72 3.89 -10.91 -9.82
N TYR A 73 2.98 -11.26 -10.73
CA TYR A 73 3.34 -11.91 -12.00
C TYR A 73 4.07 -10.97 -12.97
N THR A 74 3.82 -9.66 -12.94
CA THR A 74 4.59 -8.70 -13.73
C THR A 74 6.06 -8.71 -13.32
N GLN A 75 6.37 -8.76 -12.03
CA GLN A 75 7.74 -8.88 -11.54
C GLN A 75 8.38 -10.21 -11.97
N THR A 76 7.66 -11.32 -11.81
CA THR A 76 8.12 -12.65 -12.23
C THR A 76 8.40 -12.70 -13.73
N LEU A 77 7.51 -12.16 -14.56
CA LEU A 77 7.69 -12.09 -16.02
C LEU A 77 8.89 -11.23 -16.41
N PHE A 78 9.06 -10.07 -15.77
CA PHE A 78 10.24 -9.23 -16.00
C PHE A 78 11.52 -10.01 -15.69
N GLN A 79 11.61 -10.63 -14.50
CA GLN A 79 12.78 -11.41 -14.11
C GLN A 79 12.99 -12.62 -15.03
N GLY A 80 11.93 -13.30 -15.43
CA GLY A 80 11.96 -14.45 -16.34
C GLY A 80 12.47 -14.06 -17.73
N LEU A 81 11.95 -12.98 -18.31
CA LEU A 81 12.40 -12.46 -19.60
C LEU A 81 13.85 -11.98 -19.56
N ALA A 82 14.26 -11.32 -18.47
CA ALA A 82 15.65 -10.91 -18.27
C ALA A 82 16.57 -12.13 -18.14
N THR A 83 16.14 -13.17 -17.42
CA THR A 83 16.89 -14.43 -17.29
C THR A 83 17.01 -15.15 -18.63
N ALA A 84 15.94 -15.18 -19.43
CA ALA A 84 15.94 -15.79 -20.75
C ALA A 84 16.77 -15.01 -21.79
N ALA A 85 16.94 -13.70 -21.59
CA ALA A 85 17.76 -12.84 -22.45
C ALA A 85 19.23 -12.82 -22.03
N GLY A 86 19.52 -13.22 -20.79
CA GLY A 86 20.85 -13.24 -20.23
C GLY A 86 21.65 -14.46 -20.65
N TYR A 87 22.93 -14.44 -20.26
CA TYR A 87 23.84 -15.56 -20.43
C TYR A 87 24.65 -15.81 -19.16
N ASP A 88 25.27 -16.98 -19.06
CA ASP A 88 26.16 -17.33 -17.97
C ASP A 88 27.55 -16.69 -18.22
N PRO A 89 28.02 -15.79 -17.35
CA PRO A 89 29.32 -15.12 -17.53
C PRO A 89 30.51 -16.09 -17.54
N VAL A 90 30.38 -17.28 -16.93
CA VAL A 90 31.44 -18.30 -16.88
C VAL A 90 31.52 -19.07 -18.20
N ALA A 91 30.37 -19.41 -18.79
CA ALA A 91 30.29 -20.12 -20.06
C ALA A 91 30.42 -19.20 -21.28
N GLY A 92 30.22 -17.89 -21.09
CA GLY A 92 30.40 -16.86 -22.10
C GLY A 92 29.13 -16.53 -22.90
N PRO A 93 29.19 -15.50 -23.78
CA PRO A 93 28.05 -15.05 -24.57
C PRO A 93 27.46 -16.18 -25.44
N GLY A 94 26.13 -16.31 -25.45
CA GLY A 94 25.41 -17.37 -26.18
C GLY A 94 25.10 -18.62 -25.36
N SER A 95 25.61 -18.71 -24.12
CA SER A 95 25.17 -19.70 -23.14
C SER A 95 23.81 -19.35 -22.55
N SER A 96 23.07 -20.37 -22.09
CA SER A 96 21.80 -20.17 -21.38
C SER A 96 22.02 -20.12 -19.87
N CYS A 97 21.38 -19.17 -19.20
CA CYS A 97 21.34 -19.10 -17.73
C CYS A 97 20.61 -20.29 -17.07
N LEU A 98 19.81 -21.04 -17.82
CA LEU A 98 18.98 -22.15 -17.33
C LEU A 98 19.49 -23.53 -17.80
N GLY A 99 20.69 -23.60 -18.39
CA GLY A 99 21.27 -24.85 -18.86
C GLY A 99 21.76 -25.75 -17.72
N ASN A 100 21.84 -27.06 -17.97
CA ASN A 100 22.34 -28.05 -16.99
C ASN A 100 23.78 -27.79 -16.51
N THR A 101 24.56 -27.02 -17.27
CA THR A 101 25.94 -26.64 -16.95
C THR A 101 26.07 -25.20 -16.47
N ALA A 102 24.96 -24.51 -16.16
CA ALA A 102 24.98 -23.13 -15.73
C ALA A 102 25.62 -22.99 -14.34
N SER A 103 26.45 -21.96 -14.17
CA SER A 103 27.15 -21.61 -12.92
C SER A 103 26.21 -21.08 -11.82
N GLY A 104 24.93 -20.89 -12.13
CA GLY A 104 23.96 -20.20 -11.28
C GLY A 104 24.04 -18.66 -11.39
N GLN A 105 24.96 -18.13 -12.20
CA GLN A 105 25.03 -16.71 -12.51
C GLN A 105 24.31 -16.42 -13.82
N CYS A 106 23.63 -15.27 -13.86
CA CYS A 106 22.97 -14.80 -15.07
C CYS A 106 23.16 -13.29 -15.22
N VAL A 107 23.72 -12.87 -16.34
CA VAL A 107 23.98 -11.47 -16.65
C VAL A 107 23.28 -11.04 -17.93
N VAL A 108 22.80 -9.80 -17.94
CA VAL A 108 22.20 -9.16 -19.11
C VAL A 108 23.03 -7.97 -19.55
N PRO A 109 22.98 -7.59 -20.85
CA PRO A 109 23.59 -6.35 -21.33
C PRO A 109 23.03 -5.13 -20.58
N TRP A 110 23.92 -4.28 -20.08
CA TRP A 110 23.58 -3.09 -19.30
C TRP A 110 24.55 -1.95 -19.60
N GLY A 111 24.10 -0.98 -20.41
CA GLY A 111 24.96 0.10 -20.88
C GLY A 111 26.13 -0.43 -21.70
N SER A 112 27.36 -0.05 -21.34
CA SER A 112 28.58 -0.54 -21.98
C SER A 112 29.07 -1.89 -21.45
N GLY A 113 28.42 -2.46 -20.44
CA GLY A 113 28.85 -3.70 -19.79
C GLY A 113 27.70 -4.67 -19.55
N THR A 114 27.84 -5.49 -18.53
CA THR A 114 26.84 -6.48 -18.11
C THR A 114 26.49 -6.30 -16.65
N LYS A 115 25.25 -6.65 -16.28
CA LYS A 115 24.79 -6.62 -14.89
C LYS A 115 24.02 -7.90 -14.59
N SER A 116 24.11 -8.40 -13.36
CA SER A 116 23.36 -9.59 -12.97
C SER A 116 21.86 -9.30 -12.98
N VAL A 117 21.04 -10.28 -13.37
CA VAL A 117 19.57 -10.13 -13.42
C VAL A 117 19.02 -9.67 -12.07
N SER A 118 19.49 -10.26 -10.97
CA SER A 118 19.09 -9.85 -9.61
C SER A 118 19.42 -8.40 -9.30
N SER A 119 20.58 -7.89 -9.77
CA SER A 119 20.93 -6.48 -9.63
C SER A 119 20.05 -5.56 -10.47
N VAL A 120 19.64 -6.00 -11.65
CA VAL A 120 18.73 -5.24 -12.52
C VAL A 120 17.34 -5.13 -11.90
N VAL A 121 16.83 -6.23 -11.32
CA VAL A 121 15.57 -6.22 -10.55
C VAL A 121 15.67 -5.28 -9.36
N LEU A 122 16.77 -5.37 -8.58
CA LEU A 122 16.97 -4.50 -7.41
C LEU A 122 17.04 -3.01 -7.79
N VAL A 123 17.73 -2.67 -8.88
CA VAL A 123 17.78 -1.30 -9.41
C VAL A 123 16.38 -0.83 -9.81
N SER A 124 15.60 -1.69 -10.47
CA SER A 124 14.22 -1.38 -10.87
C SER A 124 13.35 -1.06 -9.67
N ASN A 125 13.45 -1.85 -8.59
CA ASN A 125 12.74 -1.59 -7.32
C ASN A 125 13.17 -0.24 -6.72
N GLY A 126 14.47 0.02 -6.66
CA GLY A 126 15.01 1.27 -6.12
C GLY A 126 14.53 2.49 -6.92
N VAL A 127 14.52 2.40 -8.25
CA VAL A 127 13.98 3.44 -9.13
C VAL A 127 12.48 3.63 -8.88
N SER A 128 11.71 2.57 -8.76
CA SER A 128 10.28 2.65 -8.45
C SER A 128 10.02 3.39 -7.13
N PHE A 129 10.77 3.08 -6.07
CA PHE A 129 10.65 3.78 -4.79
C PHE A 129 11.03 5.26 -4.89
N ALA A 130 12.10 5.58 -5.63
CA ALA A 130 12.50 6.97 -5.85
C ALA A 130 11.41 7.76 -6.58
N ILE A 131 10.81 7.18 -7.62
CA ILE A 131 9.70 7.80 -8.37
C ILE A 131 8.46 7.96 -7.47
N MET A 132 8.08 6.92 -6.72
CA MET A 132 6.97 7.01 -5.76
C MET A 132 7.19 8.13 -4.75
N THR A 133 8.39 8.22 -4.19
CA THR A 133 8.76 9.27 -3.22
C THR A 133 8.59 10.64 -3.87
N ALA A 134 9.13 10.85 -5.07
CA ALA A 134 8.98 12.11 -5.79
C ALA A 134 7.51 12.47 -6.05
N ILE A 135 6.68 11.51 -6.48
CA ILE A 135 5.25 11.73 -6.72
C ILE A 135 4.52 12.09 -5.43
N PHE A 136 4.70 11.32 -4.36
CA PHE A 136 3.96 11.53 -3.11
C PHE A 136 4.41 12.79 -2.37
N THR A 137 5.68 13.16 -2.43
CA THR A 137 6.15 14.42 -1.85
C THR A 137 5.65 15.65 -2.62
N THR A 138 5.43 15.54 -3.93
CA THR A 138 5.05 16.72 -4.76
C THR A 138 3.55 16.87 -4.97
N ILE A 139 2.83 15.77 -5.20
CA ILE A 139 1.41 15.75 -5.60
C ILE A 139 0.56 15.02 -4.55
N GLY A 140 1.14 14.52 -3.46
CA GLY A 140 0.40 13.79 -2.42
C GLY A 140 -0.77 14.58 -1.82
N SER A 141 -0.55 15.88 -1.54
CA SER A 141 -1.61 16.76 -1.03
C SER A 141 -2.75 16.98 -2.03
N ALA A 142 -2.50 16.79 -3.33
CA ALA A 142 -3.53 16.92 -4.36
C ALA A 142 -4.70 15.94 -4.15
N ALA A 143 -4.44 14.80 -3.49
CA ALA A 143 -5.44 13.79 -3.14
C ALA A 143 -6.60 14.36 -2.30
N ASP A 144 -6.28 15.30 -1.41
CA ASP A 144 -7.22 15.85 -0.43
C ASP A 144 -8.09 16.98 -1.00
N TYR A 145 -7.77 17.47 -2.21
CA TYR A 145 -8.50 18.59 -2.81
C TYR A 145 -9.78 18.14 -3.55
N GLY A 146 -10.93 18.41 -2.93
CA GLY A 146 -12.23 18.49 -3.59
C GLY A 146 -12.60 17.27 -4.44
N THR A 147 -12.91 17.49 -5.71
CA THR A 147 -13.24 16.40 -6.67
C THR A 147 -12.04 15.88 -7.45
N PHE A 148 -10.83 16.39 -7.20
CA PHE A 148 -9.62 15.98 -7.92
C PHE A 148 -9.19 14.56 -7.52
N GLY A 149 -9.24 14.24 -6.23
CA GLY A 149 -8.83 12.94 -5.69
C GLY A 149 -9.51 11.73 -6.37
N ARG A 150 -10.81 11.82 -6.69
CA ARG A 150 -11.53 10.73 -7.39
C ARG A 150 -11.03 10.49 -8.82
N TRP A 151 -10.72 11.56 -9.55
CA TRP A 151 -10.23 11.46 -10.93
C TRP A 151 -8.78 11.00 -10.95
N LEU A 152 -8.00 11.44 -9.95
CA LEU A 152 -6.63 11.00 -9.76
C LEU A 152 -6.57 9.50 -9.45
N LEU A 153 -7.38 9.02 -8.50
CA LEU A 153 -7.52 7.59 -8.20
C LEU A 153 -7.88 6.81 -9.47
N PHE A 154 -8.95 7.20 -10.16
CA PHE A 154 -9.38 6.53 -11.39
C PHE A 154 -8.29 6.49 -12.47
N ALA A 155 -7.63 7.62 -12.74
CA ALA A 155 -6.59 7.70 -13.75
C ALA A 155 -5.40 6.79 -13.40
N VAL A 156 -4.96 6.79 -12.14
CA VAL A 156 -3.83 5.96 -11.72
C VAL A 156 -4.19 4.47 -11.70
N THR A 157 -5.43 4.11 -11.37
CA THR A 157 -5.95 2.74 -11.49
C THR A 157 -5.90 2.27 -12.94
N VAL A 158 -6.35 3.09 -13.90
CA VAL A 158 -6.32 2.73 -15.33
C VAL A 158 -4.89 2.56 -15.83
N VAL A 159 -3.97 3.44 -15.42
CA VAL A 159 -2.53 3.31 -15.75
C VAL A 159 -1.94 2.04 -15.16
N CYS A 160 -2.27 1.72 -13.91
CA CYS A 160 -1.85 0.49 -13.23
C CYS A 160 -2.28 -0.74 -14.01
N TRP A 161 -3.58 -0.84 -14.32
CA TRP A 161 -4.14 -1.95 -15.09
C TRP A 161 -3.51 -2.05 -16.48
N ALA A 162 -3.40 -0.93 -17.20
CA ALA A 162 -2.81 -0.92 -18.52
C ALA A 162 -1.36 -1.41 -18.52
N ALA A 163 -0.55 -0.97 -17.55
CA ALA A 163 0.85 -1.36 -17.44
C ALA A 163 1.01 -2.85 -17.09
N GLN A 164 0.25 -3.35 -16.11
CA GLN A 164 0.33 -4.74 -15.67
C GLN A 164 -0.17 -5.70 -16.74
N TYR A 165 -1.34 -5.44 -17.33
CA TYR A 165 -1.92 -6.30 -18.37
C TYR A 165 -1.16 -6.20 -19.72
N ALA A 166 -0.49 -5.09 -20.01
CA ALA A 166 0.40 -5.01 -21.17
C ALA A 166 1.54 -6.05 -21.13
N CYS A 167 1.98 -6.46 -19.94
CA CYS A 167 3.00 -7.48 -19.77
C CYS A 167 2.59 -8.86 -20.31
N MET A 168 1.29 -9.15 -20.45
CA MET A 168 0.81 -10.39 -21.06
C MET A 168 1.32 -10.57 -22.50
N ALA A 169 1.46 -9.46 -23.25
CA ALA A 169 1.93 -9.49 -24.63
C ALA A 169 3.46 -9.73 -24.75
N LEU A 170 4.19 -9.68 -23.64
CA LEU A 170 5.64 -9.85 -23.61
C LEU A 170 6.00 -11.33 -23.50
N THR A 171 6.25 -11.95 -24.66
CA THR A 171 6.60 -13.37 -24.76
C THR A 171 7.99 -13.62 -25.33
N SER A 172 8.74 -12.56 -25.64
CA SER A 172 10.06 -12.65 -26.27
C SER A 172 11.15 -12.11 -25.33
N PRO A 173 12.25 -12.85 -25.11
CA PRO A 173 13.33 -12.41 -24.22
C PRO A 173 13.95 -11.06 -24.61
N SER A 174 13.99 -10.73 -25.91
CA SER A 174 14.48 -9.44 -26.41
C SER A 174 13.72 -8.22 -25.87
N ARG A 175 12.52 -8.43 -25.30
CA ARG A 175 11.66 -7.37 -24.74
C ARG A 175 11.81 -7.20 -23.22
N TRP A 176 12.84 -7.77 -22.60
CA TRP A 176 13.03 -7.69 -21.14
C TRP A 176 13.14 -6.23 -20.63
N VAL A 177 13.73 -5.32 -21.41
CA VAL A 177 13.80 -3.88 -21.05
C VAL A 177 12.40 -3.26 -21.03
N LEU A 178 11.53 -3.64 -21.97
CA LEU A 178 10.14 -3.18 -21.98
C LEU A 178 9.37 -3.75 -20.79
N ALA A 179 9.62 -5.02 -20.43
CA ALA A 179 9.04 -5.62 -19.22
C ALA A 179 9.48 -4.88 -17.95
N MET A 180 10.75 -4.48 -17.86
CA MET A 180 11.28 -3.66 -16.76
C MET A 180 10.56 -2.31 -16.66
N ILE A 181 10.38 -1.62 -17.79
CA ILE A 181 9.70 -0.30 -17.81
C ILE A 181 8.24 -0.44 -17.37
N LEU A 182 7.53 -1.43 -17.90
CA LEU A 182 6.14 -1.70 -17.53
C LEU A 182 6.00 -2.13 -16.06
N TYR A 183 6.96 -2.91 -15.55
CA TYR A 183 7.04 -3.22 -14.13
C TYR A 183 7.20 -1.96 -13.28
N ILE A 184 8.11 -1.04 -13.61
CA ILE A 184 8.30 0.21 -12.87
C ILE A 184 7.01 1.05 -12.89
N ILE A 185 6.38 1.21 -14.06
CA ILE A 185 5.12 1.96 -14.18
C ILE A 185 4.02 1.29 -13.35
N GLY A 186 3.84 -0.02 -13.48
CA GLY A 186 2.84 -0.80 -12.75
C GLY A 186 3.05 -0.75 -11.24
N PHE A 187 4.30 -0.85 -10.78
CA PHE A 187 4.64 -0.78 -9.36
C PHE A 187 4.34 0.62 -8.80
N VAL A 188 4.83 1.68 -9.45
CA VAL A 188 4.61 3.08 -9.04
C VAL A 188 3.12 3.42 -8.99
N SER A 189 2.39 3.10 -10.07
CA SER A 189 0.96 3.38 -10.16
C SER A 189 0.16 2.56 -9.15
N TYR A 190 0.52 1.30 -8.89
CA TYR A 190 -0.10 0.50 -7.83
C TYR A 190 0.07 1.15 -6.45
N GLY A 191 1.28 1.55 -6.06
CA GLY A 191 1.46 2.25 -4.78
C GLY A 191 0.64 3.53 -4.68
N ALA A 192 0.50 4.27 -5.79
CA ALA A 192 -0.35 5.45 -5.84
C ALA A 192 -1.84 5.12 -5.71
N THR A 193 -2.31 4.00 -6.27
CA THR A 193 -3.68 3.53 -6.03
C THR A 193 -3.95 3.30 -4.55
N LEU A 194 -3.00 2.68 -3.82
CA LEU A 194 -3.15 2.41 -2.38
C LEU A 194 -3.21 3.69 -1.56
N VAL A 195 -2.34 4.66 -1.85
CA VAL A 195 -2.32 5.95 -1.14
C VAL A 195 -3.61 6.72 -1.37
N PHE A 196 -4.06 6.86 -2.61
CA PHE A 196 -5.28 7.62 -2.90
C PHE A 196 -6.56 6.89 -2.49
N PHE A 197 -6.55 5.56 -2.51
CA PHE A 197 -7.62 4.75 -1.93
C PHE A 197 -7.72 4.99 -0.42
N ALA A 198 -6.60 4.96 0.30
CA ALA A 198 -6.56 5.26 1.73
C ALA A 198 -6.99 6.71 2.03
N ALA A 199 -6.61 7.68 1.18
CA ALA A 199 -7.03 9.07 1.33
C ALA A 199 -8.54 9.27 1.14
N ALA A 200 -9.22 8.40 0.37
CA ALA A 200 -10.67 8.45 0.21
C ALA A 200 -11.44 8.01 1.48
N PHE A 201 -10.80 7.19 2.32
CA PHE A 201 -11.43 6.55 3.48
C PHE A 201 -12.03 7.54 4.50
N PRO A 202 -11.32 8.57 5.00
CA PRO A 202 -11.87 9.47 6.01
C PRO A 202 -13.12 10.21 5.50
N ARG A 203 -13.13 10.58 4.22
CA ARG A 203 -14.28 11.24 3.58
C ARG A 203 -15.47 10.30 3.38
N LEU A 204 -15.22 9.03 3.10
CA LEU A 204 -16.26 8.02 3.01
C LEU A 204 -16.89 7.76 4.39
N ALA A 205 -16.06 7.49 5.40
CA ALA A 205 -16.51 7.16 6.74
C ALA A 205 -17.34 8.29 7.38
N ARG A 206 -16.94 9.56 7.21
CA ARG A 206 -17.68 10.70 7.78
C ARG A 206 -19.06 10.96 7.18
N ASN A 207 -19.31 10.47 5.95
CA ASN A 207 -20.53 10.75 5.19
C ASN A 207 -21.49 9.56 5.12
N THR A 208 -21.26 8.51 5.92
CA THR A 208 -22.21 7.41 6.04
C THR A 208 -23.52 7.90 6.66
N PRO A 209 -24.66 7.26 6.37
CA PRO A 209 -25.93 7.60 7.02
C PRO A 209 -25.85 7.53 8.55
N HIS A 210 -25.08 6.58 9.08
CA HIS A 210 -24.88 6.40 10.52
C HIS A 210 -24.08 7.56 11.12
N THR A 211 -22.91 7.89 10.57
CA THR A 211 -22.08 9.01 11.07
C THR A 211 -22.77 10.35 10.91
N ARG A 212 -23.60 10.53 9.88
CA ARG A 212 -24.40 11.75 9.69
C ARG A 212 -25.50 11.89 10.73
N ASN A 213 -26.21 10.82 11.07
CA ASN A 213 -27.18 10.85 12.17
C ASN A 213 -26.50 11.07 13.53
N LEU A 214 -25.33 10.45 13.75
CA LEU A 214 -24.55 10.66 14.96
C LEU A 214 -24.11 12.12 15.11
N ARG A 215 -23.67 12.75 14.01
CA ARG A 215 -23.33 14.18 13.98
C ARG A 215 -24.54 15.07 14.28
N GLU A 216 -25.68 14.79 13.67
CA GLU A 216 -26.91 15.56 13.93
C GLU A 216 -27.30 15.53 15.41
N LYS A 217 -27.24 14.35 16.05
CA LYS A 217 -27.48 14.20 17.49
C LYS A 217 -26.48 14.99 18.33
N TYR A 218 -25.21 15.00 17.94
CA TYR A 218 -24.18 15.79 18.62
C TYR A 218 -24.44 17.30 18.48
N GLU A 219 -24.73 17.77 17.26
CA GLU A 219 -25.04 19.18 16.99
C GLU A 219 -26.32 19.65 17.71
N ASN A 220 -27.29 18.76 17.90
CA ASN A 220 -28.50 19.01 18.69
C ASN A 220 -28.28 18.96 20.21
N GLY A 221 -27.08 18.62 20.67
CA GLY A 221 -26.75 18.46 22.10
C GLY A 221 -27.35 17.21 22.75
N GLU A 222 -27.78 16.22 21.96
CA GLU A 222 -28.38 14.97 22.45
C GLU A 222 -27.33 13.98 22.97
N ILE A 223 -26.08 14.09 22.50
CA ILE A 223 -24.96 13.23 22.91
C ILE A 223 -23.73 14.07 23.28
N SER A 224 -22.92 13.57 24.22
CA SER A 224 -21.68 14.23 24.63
C SER A 224 -20.56 14.09 23.59
N PRO A 225 -19.53 14.96 23.61
CA PRO A 225 -18.37 14.86 22.73
C PRO A 225 -17.68 13.49 22.79
N ASP A 226 -17.47 12.94 24.00
CA ASP A 226 -16.81 11.65 24.20
C ASP A 226 -17.56 10.50 23.51
N VAL A 227 -18.90 10.51 23.59
CA VAL A 227 -19.75 9.50 22.95
C VAL A 227 -19.70 9.66 21.42
N TYR A 228 -19.72 10.88 20.92
CA TYR A 228 -19.59 11.16 19.49
C TYR A 228 -18.26 10.64 18.93
N GLU A 229 -17.14 10.94 19.59
CA GLU A 229 -15.81 10.49 19.16
C GLU A 229 -15.68 8.96 19.20
N GLN A 230 -16.20 8.33 20.26
CA GLN A 230 -16.19 6.89 20.40
C GLN A 230 -16.98 6.21 19.26
N GLU A 231 -18.22 6.61 19.03
CA GLU A 231 -19.08 6.02 18.00
C GLU A 231 -18.54 6.30 16.58
N GLU A 232 -18.00 7.50 16.32
CA GLU A 232 -17.35 7.80 15.04
C GLU A 232 -16.12 6.89 14.81
N SER A 233 -15.32 6.63 15.84
CA SER A 233 -14.18 5.73 15.77
C SER A 233 -14.61 4.28 15.49
N LEU A 234 -15.71 3.83 16.10
CA LEU A 234 -16.26 2.48 15.89
C LEU A 234 -16.76 2.30 14.46
N GLU A 235 -17.42 3.29 13.86
CA GLU A 235 -17.88 3.20 12.48
C GLU A 235 -16.71 3.20 11.49
N LYS A 236 -15.68 4.04 11.71
CA LYS A 236 -14.42 3.97 10.94
C LYS A 236 -13.81 2.57 11.02
N ASN A 237 -13.68 2.02 12.23
CA ASN A 237 -13.14 0.69 12.44
C ASN A 237 -13.96 -0.39 11.73
N ARG A 238 -15.29 -0.32 11.82
CA ARG A 238 -16.21 -1.25 11.14
C ARG A 238 -16.00 -1.27 9.63
N ILE A 239 -15.96 -0.11 8.98
CA ILE A 239 -15.76 0.01 7.53
C ILE A 239 -14.38 -0.52 7.13
N SER A 240 -13.33 -0.12 7.86
CA SER A 240 -11.97 -0.59 7.62
C SER A 240 -11.85 -2.11 7.75
N ASN A 241 -12.42 -2.69 8.80
CA ASN A 241 -12.36 -4.13 9.04
C ASN A 241 -13.11 -4.92 7.96
N ILE A 242 -14.30 -4.47 7.53
CA ILE A 242 -15.02 -5.10 6.42
C ILE A 242 -14.20 -5.02 5.13
N SER A 243 -13.61 -3.86 4.83
CA SER A 243 -12.74 -3.69 3.66
C SER A 243 -11.56 -4.67 3.67
N ASN A 244 -10.88 -4.80 4.81
CA ASN A 244 -9.75 -5.71 4.97
C ASN A 244 -10.16 -7.18 4.85
N VAL A 245 -11.29 -7.58 5.42
CA VAL A 245 -11.81 -8.96 5.28
C VAL A 245 -12.10 -9.27 3.82
N HIS A 246 -12.80 -8.38 3.12
CA HIS A 246 -13.07 -8.56 1.69
C HIS A 246 -11.78 -8.60 0.86
N GLY A 247 -10.82 -7.73 1.16
CA GLY A 247 -9.50 -7.75 0.51
C GLY A 247 -8.78 -9.09 0.68
N ASN A 248 -8.70 -9.60 1.91
CA ASN A 248 -8.08 -10.88 2.19
C ASN A 248 -8.79 -12.06 1.50
N VAL A 249 -10.14 -12.05 1.46
CA VAL A 249 -10.91 -13.06 0.71
C VAL A 249 -10.58 -12.99 -0.78
N GLY A 250 -10.51 -11.79 -1.37
CA GLY A 250 -10.08 -11.58 -2.75
C GLY A 250 -8.69 -12.14 -3.03
N PHE A 251 -7.74 -11.90 -2.13
CA PHE A 251 -6.38 -12.42 -2.25
C PHE A 251 -6.36 -13.95 -2.24
N VAL A 252 -7.10 -14.58 -1.33
CA VAL A 252 -7.19 -16.05 -1.28
C VAL A 252 -7.78 -16.61 -2.57
N ILE A 253 -8.87 -16.02 -3.09
CA ILE A 253 -9.49 -16.46 -4.34
C ILE A 253 -8.52 -16.30 -5.51
N THR A 254 -7.87 -15.14 -5.62
CA THR A 254 -6.90 -14.85 -6.69
C THR A 254 -5.72 -15.82 -6.66
N TYR A 255 -5.13 -16.06 -5.48
CA TYR A 255 -4.06 -17.05 -5.34
C TYR A 255 -4.51 -18.47 -5.66
N ALA A 256 -5.73 -18.87 -5.24
CA ALA A 256 -6.26 -20.18 -5.56
C ALA A 256 -6.45 -20.37 -7.06
N LEU A 257 -6.97 -19.36 -7.76
CA LEU A 257 -7.10 -19.38 -9.22
C LEU A 257 -5.71 -19.41 -9.90
N ASN A 258 -4.76 -18.62 -9.40
CA ASN A 258 -3.38 -18.62 -9.89
C ASN A 258 -2.74 -19.99 -9.79
N LEU A 259 -2.83 -20.65 -8.64
CA LEU A 259 -2.32 -22.01 -8.43
C LEU A 259 -3.06 -23.05 -9.28
N ALA A 260 -4.38 -22.91 -9.44
CA ALA A 260 -5.19 -23.81 -10.26
C ALA A 260 -4.79 -23.77 -11.75
N LEU A 261 -4.29 -22.64 -12.25
CA LEU A 261 -3.72 -22.55 -13.60
C LEU A 261 -2.23 -22.92 -13.65
N LEU A 262 -1.45 -22.49 -12.66
CA LEU A 262 0.01 -22.67 -12.64
C LEU A 262 0.40 -24.15 -12.51
N LEU A 263 -0.21 -24.90 -11.58
CA LEU A 263 0.20 -26.28 -11.29
C LEU A 263 -0.02 -27.23 -12.48
N PRO A 264 -1.19 -27.23 -13.17
CA PRO A 264 -1.40 -28.10 -14.33
C PRO A 264 -0.55 -27.72 -15.55
N MET A 265 -0.16 -26.44 -15.67
CA MET A 265 0.56 -25.90 -16.82
C MET A 265 2.03 -25.57 -16.52
N MET A 266 2.61 -26.11 -15.45
CA MET A 266 3.99 -25.80 -15.02
C MET A 266 5.05 -26.02 -16.11
N SER A 267 4.84 -26.97 -17.01
CA SER A 267 5.74 -27.25 -18.14
C SER A 267 5.57 -26.30 -19.32
N ASN A 268 4.56 -25.42 -19.29
CA ASN A 268 4.30 -24.46 -20.35
C ASN A 268 5.15 -23.20 -20.14
N PRO A 269 6.04 -22.84 -21.10
CA PRO A 269 6.92 -21.67 -20.97
C PRO A 269 6.19 -20.32 -20.92
N LYS A 270 4.87 -20.29 -21.19
CA LYS A 270 4.02 -19.10 -21.14
C LYS A 270 3.04 -19.11 -19.96
N VAL A 271 3.18 -20.05 -19.02
CA VAL A 271 2.24 -20.17 -17.89
C VAL A 271 2.14 -18.86 -17.10
N ASP A 272 3.26 -18.19 -16.84
CA ASP A 272 3.29 -16.92 -16.12
C ASP A 272 2.53 -15.80 -16.85
N ASN A 273 2.50 -15.80 -18.19
CA ASN A 273 1.72 -14.85 -18.97
C ASN A 273 0.21 -15.11 -18.86
N TYR A 274 -0.21 -16.37 -18.71
CA TYR A 274 -1.62 -16.74 -18.58
C TYR A 274 -2.13 -16.51 -17.16
N VAL A 275 -1.29 -16.75 -16.15
CA VAL A 275 -1.68 -16.55 -14.76
C VAL A 275 -1.79 -15.06 -14.41
N LEU A 276 -1.08 -14.18 -15.12
CA LEU A 276 -1.22 -12.72 -14.98
C LEU A 276 -2.65 -12.18 -15.27
N VAL A 277 -3.48 -12.95 -15.98
CA VAL A 277 -4.87 -12.57 -16.31
C VAL A 277 -5.77 -12.51 -15.06
N LEU A 278 -5.40 -13.24 -14.01
CA LEU A 278 -6.15 -13.40 -12.75
C LEU A 278 -5.62 -12.47 -11.66
#